data_AF-A0A4R5L619-F1
#
_entry.id   AF-A0A4R5L619-F1
#
_cell.length_a   1.000
_cell.length_b   1.000
_cell.length_c   1.000
_cell.angle_alpha   90.00
_cell.angle_beta   90.00
_cell.angle_gamma   90.00
#
_symmetry.space_group_name_H-M   'P 1'
#
loop_
_entity.id
_entity.type
_entity.pdbx_description
1 polymer ?
#
loop_
_entity_poly.entity_id
_entity_poly.type
_entity_poly.pdbx_seq_one_letter_code
_entity_poly.pdbx_strand_id
1 'polypeptide(L)'
;MREALILPVVSGGRRLGAMWVASLEEECRFSGEDQRVLTDLASVAGGVLELARERDRSRRETQRYSKVISVLAHEFRNPLGPLENAIDALQVINEGREPLGEYLAVAQRQICHLKRLMDELQDASRLDHNKLAIAPVDTALNGALDDALAFVEERRLERHHTLSVSAPPEGIANLLSNAGRYTPQG
;
A
#
# COMPACT_ATOMS: atom_id res chain seq x y z
N MET A 1 37.53 -17.90 32.53
CA MET A 1 36.12 -18.33 32.65
C MET A 1 36.12 -19.50 33.62
N ARG A 2 35.65 -19.30 34.86
CA ARG A 2 35.70 -20.36 35.90
C ARG A 2 34.36 -21.09 36.05
N GLU A 3 33.26 -20.41 35.73
CA GLU A 3 31.94 -21.05 35.65
C GLU A 3 31.07 -20.36 34.59
N ALA A 4 30.24 -21.15 33.90
CA ALA A 4 29.31 -20.66 32.90
C ALA A 4 28.03 -21.52 32.88
N LEU A 5 26.90 -20.87 32.70
CA LEU A 5 25.60 -21.50 32.41
C LEU A 5 25.25 -21.27 30.96
N ILE A 6 24.85 -22.34 30.27
CA ILE A 6 24.34 -22.29 28.90
C ILE A 6 22.94 -22.86 28.91
N LEU A 7 21.98 -22.08 28.42
CA LEU A 7 20.58 -22.45 28.38
C LEU A 7 20.06 -22.36 26.94
N PRO A 8 19.22 -23.32 26.51
CA PRO A 8 18.59 -23.24 25.21
C PRO A 8 17.55 -22.12 25.21
N VAL A 9 17.60 -21.26 24.20
CA VAL A 9 16.52 -20.33 23.90
C VAL A 9 15.49 -21.10 23.08
N VAL A 10 14.33 -21.35 23.66
CA VAL A 10 13.26 -22.18 23.08
C VAL A 10 11.97 -21.41 22.97
N SER A 11 11.27 -21.60 21.85
CA SER A 11 9.90 -21.13 21.66
C SER A 11 9.10 -22.19 20.90
N GLY A 12 7.86 -22.47 21.30
CA GLY A 12 6.99 -23.44 20.64
C GLY A 12 7.61 -24.84 20.44
N GLY A 13 8.49 -25.29 21.35
CA GLY A 13 9.21 -26.56 21.23
C GLY A 13 10.40 -26.57 20.27
N ARG A 14 10.70 -25.43 19.60
CA ARG A 14 11.89 -25.28 18.74
C ARG A 14 13.02 -24.58 19.49
N ARG A 15 14.24 -25.09 19.33
CA ARG A 15 15.47 -24.45 19.80
C ARG A 15 15.87 -23.36 18.80
N LEU A 16 15.73 -22.10 19.21
CA LEU A 16 16.03 -20.93 18.38
C LEU A 16 17.50 -20.50 18.49
N GLY A 17 18.17 -20.90 19.58
CA GLY A 17 19.57 -20.59 19.87
C GLY A 17 19.95 -20.99 21.30
N ALA A 18 21.02 -20.39 21.80
CA ALA A 18 21.47 -20.55 23.18
C ALA A 18 21.77 -19.19 23.80
N MET A 19 21.46 -19.04 25.09
CA MET A 19 21.86 -17.93 25.92
C MET A 19 22.91 -18.44 26.90
N TRP A 20 23.97 -17.66 27.11
CA TRP A 20 25.02 -18.03 28.04
C TRP A 20 25.30 -16.88 29.00
N VAL A 21 25.55 -17.23 30.26
CA VAL A 21 25.98 -16.31 31.30
C VAL A 21 27.22 -16.91 31.92
N ALA A 22 28.24 -16.09 32.17
CA ALA A 22 29.50 -16.54 32.71
C ALA A 22 30.02 -15.57 33.75
N SER A 23 30.63 -16.11 34.80
CA SER A 23 31.30 -15.33 35.83
C SER A 23 32.82 -15.48 35.72
N LEU A 24 33.52 -14.38 36.01
CA LEU A 24 34.98 -14.33 36.10
C LEU A 24 35.47 -14.32 37.55
N GLU A 25 34.57 -14.22 38.52
CA GLU A 25 34.91 -14.26 39.96
C GLU A 25 35.24 -15.67 40.42
N GLU A 26 36.21 -15.81 41.33
CA GLU A 26 36.69 -17.12 41.77
C GLU A 26 35.72 -17.87 42.69
N GLU A 27 34.81 -17.16 43.36
CA GLU A 27 33.88 -17.71 44.36
C GLU A 27 32.45 -17.87 43.83
N CYS A 28 32.16 -17.35 42.63
CA CYS A 28 30.83 -17.41 42.05
C CYS A 28 30.47 -18.85 41.67
N ARG A 29 29.33 -19.34 42.19
CA ARG A 29 28.71 -20.61 41.83
C ARG A 29 27.24 -20.39 41.51
N PHE A 30 26.84 -20.63 40.27
CA PHE A 30 25.45 -20.56 39.87
C PHE A 30 24.64 -21.62 40.61
N SER A 31 23.59 -21.16 41.28
CA SER A 31 22.64 -21.99 42.01
C SER A 31 21.55 -22.53 41.09
N GLY A 32 20.73 -23.44 41.62
CA GLY A 32 19.52 -23.89 40.94
C GLY A 32 18.49 -22.76 40.73
N GLU A 33 18.51 -21.73 41.59
CA GLU A 33 17.66 -20.55 41.42
C GLU A 33 18.12 -19.69 40.24
N ASP A 34 19.43 -19.50 40.07
CA ASP A 34 20.01 -18.81 38.91
C ASP A 34 19.66 -19.54 37.61
N GLN A 35 19.77 -20.87 37.60
CA GLN A 35 19.37 -21.69 36.46
C GLN A 35 17.86 -21.52 36.15
N ARG A 36 17.00 -21.48 37.18
CA ARG A 36 15.55 -21.32 36.99
C ARG A 36 15.22 -19.95 36.39
N VAL A 37 15.74 -18.87 36.95
CA VAL A 37 15.53 -17.50 36.45
C VAL A 37 16.05 -17.36 35.02
N LEU A 38 17.24 -17.87 34.74
CA LEU A 38 17.80 -17.84 33.39
C LEU A 38 17.00 -18.69 32.39
N THR A 39 16.35 -19.77 32.86
CA THR A 39 15.47 -20.60 32.01
C THR A 39 14.21 -19.83 31.63
N ASP A 40 13.60 -19.12 32.59
CA ASP A 40 12.44 -18.27 32.34
C ASP A 40 12.80 -17.13 31.37
N LEU A 41 13.96 -16.48 31.56
CA LEU A 41 14.48 -15.47 30.63
C LEU A 41 14.76 -16.04 29.25
N ALA A 42 15.32 -17.25 29.15
CA ALA A 42 15.55 -17.92 27.87
C ALA A 42 14.24 -18.22 27.12
N SER A 43 13.17 -18.57 27.86
CA SER A 43 11.84 -18.79 27.29
C SER A 43 11.21 -17.49 26.79
N VAL A 44 11.27 -16.41 27.58
CA VAL A 44 10.79 -15.08 27.16
C VAL A 44 11.56 -14.57 25.94
N ALA A 45 12.89 -14.67 25.96
CA ALA A 45 13.73 -14.31 24.83
C ALA A 45 13.38 -15.11 23.58
N GLY A 46 13.05 -16.40 23.74
CA GLY A 46 12.58 -17.25 22.65
C GLY A 46 11.30 -16.72 22.01
N GLY A 47 10.28 -16.42 22.81
CA GLY A 47 9.01 -15.87 22.33
C GLY A 47 9.19 -14.53 21.61
N VAL A 48 10.00 -13.63 22.17
CA VAL A 48 10.29 -12.32 21.55
C VAL A 48 11.03 -12.47 20.22
N LEU A 49 12.02 -13.38 20.14
CA LEU A 49 12.76 -13.64 18.91
C LEU A 49 11.88 -14.24 17.82
N GLU A 50 10.95 -15.14 18.17
CA GLU A 50 10.01 -15.72 17.21
C GLU A 50 9.07 -14.66 16.64
N LEU A 51 8.47 -13.83 17.51
CA LEU A 51 7.62 -12.71 17.10
C LEU A 51 8.37 -11.72 16.20
N ALA A 52 9.61 -11.38 16.54
CA ALA A 52 10.43 -10.48 15.74
C ALA A 52 10.72 -11.07 14.35
N ARG A 53 11.05 -12.36 14.27
CA ARG A 53 11.31 -13.06 13.00
C ARG A 53 10.06 -13.14 12.13
N GLU A 54 8.90 -13.43 12.72
CA GLU A 54 7.63 -13.48 12.00
C GLU A 54 7.24 -12.11 11.46
N ARG A 55 7.39 -11.07 12.28
CA ARG A 55 7.18 -9.68 11.85
C ARG A 55 8.11 -9.27 10.71
N ASP A 56 9.40 -9.60 10.79
CA ASP A 56 10.35 -9.29 9.72
C ASP A 56 10.05 -10.07 8.44
N ARG A 57 9.60 -11.32 8.56
CA ARG A 57 9.18 -12.11 7.41
C ARG A 57 7.98 -11.50 6.71
N SER A 58 6.93 -11.17 7.47
CA SER A 58 5.74 -10.50 6.95
C SER A 58 6.09 -9.17 6.27
N ARG A 59 6.92 -8.34 6.91
CA ARG A 59 7.42 -7.08 6.31
C ARG A 59 8.16 -7.30 4.99
N ARG A 60 9.03 -8.31 4.91
CA ARG A 60 9.76 -8.63 3.68
C ARG A 60 8.84 -9.12 2.58
N GLU A 61 7.80 -9.90 2.92
CA GLU A 61 6.79 -10.34 1.96
C GLU A 61 5.99 -9.16 1.43
N THR A 62 5.49 -8.27 2.29
CA THR A 62 4.81 -7.03 1.88
C THR A 62 5.69 -6.17 0.98
N GLN A 63 6.97 -5.98 1.33
CA GLN A 63 7.93 -5.23 0.50
C GLN A 63 8.16 -5.87 -0.87
N ARG A 64 8.26 -7.20 -0.93
CA ARG A 64 8.42 -7.93 -2.21
C ARG A 64 7.17 -7.78 -3.08
N TYR A 65 5.98 -7.97 -2.51
CA TYR A 65 4.72 -7.82 -3.24
C TYR A 65 4.55 -6.40 -3.80
N SER A 66 4.79 -5.37 -2.99
CA SER A 66 4.71 -3.98 -3.44
C SER A 66 5.70 -3.68 -4.56
N LYS A 67 6.94 -4.19 -4.48
CA LYS A 67 7.93 -4.01 -5.54
C LYS A 67 7.50 -4.65 -6.86
N VAL A 68 6.92 -5.86 -6.80
CA VAL A 68 6.39 -6.55 -7.99
C VAL A 68 5.23 -5.75 -8.59
N ILE A 69 4.29 -5.29 -7.76
CA ILE A 69 3.14 -4.49 -8.21
C ILE A 69 3.61 -3.21 -8.90
N SER A 70 4.55 -2.49 -8.30
CA SER A 70 5.05 -1.24 -8.89
C SER A 70 5.77 -1.46 -10.22
N VAL A 71 6.50 -2.57 -10.39
CA VAL A 71 7.17 -2.90 -11.66
C VAL A 71 6.12 -3.21 -12.72
N LEU A 72 5.16 -4.07 -12.40
CA LEU A 72 4.08 -4.44 -13.32
C LEU A 72 3.27 -3.23 -13.76
N ALA A 73 2.88 -2.35 -12.83
CA ALA A 73 2.16 -1.12 -13.16
C ALA A 73 2.95 -0.24 -14.14
N HIS A 74 4.25 -0.05 -13.93
CA HIS A 74 5.08 0.72 -14.86
C HIS A 74 5.22 0.01 -16.22
N GLU A 75 5.43 -1.31 -16.22
CA GLU A 75 5.58 -2.08 -17.45
C GLU A 75 4.29 -2.14 -18.27
N PHE A 76 3.11 -2.06 -17.66
CA PHE A 76 1.85 -1.92 -18.37
C PHE A 76 1.54 -0.48 -18.78
N ARG A 77 2.02 0.54 -18.07
CA ARG A 77 1.80 1.95 -18.48
C ARG A 77 2.49 2.25 -19.79
N ASN A 78 3.68 1.66 -19.96
CA ASN A 78 4.52 1.83 -21.14
C ASN A 78 3.84 1.43 -22.46
N PRO A 79 3.17 0.27 -22.60
CA PRO A 79 2.44 -0.10 -23.82
C PRO A 79 1.07 0.60 -23.96
N LEU A 80 0.45 1.07 -22.87
CA LEU A 80 -0.85 1.76 -22.96
C LEU A 80 -0.76 3.15 -23.58
N GLY A 81 0.30 3.91 -23.29
CA GLY A 81 0.49 5.24 -23.88
C GLY A 81 0.53 5.24 -25.42
N PRO A 82 1.33 4.37 -26.07
CA PRO A 82 1.32 4.22 -27.52
C PRO A 82 -0.02 3.76 -28.11
N LEU A 83 -0.79 2.92 -27.40
CA LEU A 83 -2.11 2.49 -27.83
C LEU A 83 -3.14 3.64 -27.75
N GLU A 84 -3.08 4.44 -26.68
CA GLU A 84 -3.85 5.69 -26.53
C GLU A 84 -3.57 6.64 -27.70
N ASN A 85 -2.28 6.90 -27.98
CA ASN A 85 -1.85 7.74 -29.10
C ASN A 85 -2.29 7.20 -30.48
N ALA A 86 -2.28 5.88 -30.67
CA ALA A 86 -2.73 5.27 -31.92
C ALA A 86 -4.23 5.44 -32.14
N ILE A 87 -5.03 5.35 -31.07
CA ILE A 87 -6.47 5.60 -31.13
C ILE A 87 -6.75 7.08 -31.38
N ASP A 88 -6.04 7.99 -30.71
CA ASP A 88 -6.13 9.44 -30.94
C ASP A 88 -5.88 9.77 -32.42
N ALA A 89 -4.80 9.22 -32.99
CA ALA A 89 -4.46 9.40 -34.40
C ALA A 89 -5.56 8.84 -35.33
N LEU A 90 -6.13 7.68 -35.00
CA LEU A 90 -7.20 7.07 -35.79
C LEU A 90 -8.53 7.84 -35.69
N GLN A 91 -8.82 8.51 -34.58
CA GLN A 91 -9.98 9.38 -34.43
C GLN A 91 -9.86 10.60 -35.32
N VAL A 92 -8.70 11.25 -35.31
CA VAL A 92 -8.40 12.41 -36.19
C VAL A 92 -8.48 12.04 -37.67
N ILE A 93 -8.00 10.86 -38.06
CA ILE A 93 -8.02 10.40 -39.46
C ILE A 93 -9.44 10.04 -39.94
N ASN A 94 -10.34 9.62 -39.04
CA ASN A 94 -11.68 9.12 -39.38
C ASN A 94 -12.83 10.09 -39.06
N GLU A 95 -12.55 11.39 -38.90
CA GLU A 95 -13.60 12.40 -38.69
C GLU A 95 -14.72 12.24 -39.74
N GLY A 96 -15.94 11.94 -39.26
CA GLY A 96 -17.13 11.77 -40.09
C GLY A 96 -17.40 10.34 -40.63
N ARG A 97 -16.61 9.33 -40.26
CA ARG A 97 -16.85 7.91 -40.62
C ARG A 97 -17.42 7.10 -39.46
N GLU A 98 -18.73 7.22 -39.25
CA GLU A 98 -19.52 6.26 -38.46
C GLU A 98 -19.53 4.88 -39.16
N PRO A 99 -19.31 3.73 -38.47
CA PRO A 99 -19.26 3.50 -37.01
C PRO A 99 -17.86 3.46 -36.40
N LEU A 100 -16.80 3.78 -37.17
CA LEU A 100 -15.42 3.63 -36.71
C LEU A 100 -15.09 4.62 -35.58
N GLY A 101 -15.69 5.82 -35.60
CA GLY A 101 -15.60 6.80 -34.51
C GLY A 101 -16.13 6.27 -33.17
N GLU A 102 -17.30 5.61 -33.16
CA GLU A 102 -17.86 5.00 -31.95
C GLU A 102 -16.94 3.91 -31.37
N TYR A 103 -16.41 3.01 -32.21
CA TYR A 103 -15.49 1.96 -31.77
C TYR A 103 -14.18 2.52 -31.19
N LEU A 104 -13.64 3.59 -31.79
CA LEU A 104 -12.43 4.26 -31.29
C LEU A 104 -12.68 4.97 -29.97
N ALA A 105 -13.84 5.63 -29.80
CA ALA A 105 -14.21 6.26 -28.55
C ALA A 105 -14.38 5.24 -27.41
N VAL A 106 -14.95 4.07 -27.69
CA VAL A 106 -15.02 2.95 -26.73
C VAL A 106 -13.62 2.47 -26.36
N ALA A 107 -12.75 2.23 -27.34
CA ALA A 107 -11.40 1.73 -27.10
C ALA A 107 -10.57 2.72 -26.24
N GLN A 108 -10.70 4.01 -26.48
CA GLN A 108 -10.02 5.03 -25.69
C GLN A 108 -10.47 5.04 -24.23
N ARG A 109 -11.79 5.00 -23.97
CA ARG A 109 -12.32 4.91 -22.60
C ARG A 109 -11.77 3.69 -21.86
N GLN A 110 -11.70 2.54 -22.53
CA GLN A 110 -11.17 1.30 -21.91
C GLN A 110 -9.69 1.39 -21.57
N ILE A 111 -8.87 2.02 -22.40
CA ILE A 111 -7.44 2.23 -22.11
C ILE A 111 -7.25 3.22 -20.96
N CYS A 112 -8.00 4.33 -20.95
CA CYS A 112 -7.98 5.28 -19.84
C CYS A 112 -8.38 4.62 -18.52
N HIS A 113 -9.41 3.76 -18.54
CA HIS A 113 -9.83 2.99 -17.36
C HIS A 113 -8.72 2.06 -16.87
N LEU A 114 -8.08 1.31 -17.77
CA LEU A 114 -7.00 0.39 -17.42
C LEU A 114 -5.78 1.11 -16.83
N LYS A 115 -5.41 2.27 -17.38
CA LYS A 115 -4.34 3.14 -16.88
C LYS A 115 -4.64 3.61 -15.45
N ARG A 116 -5.88 4.04 -15.20
CA ARG A 116 -6.31 4.44 -13.85
C ARG A 116 -6.28 3.30 -12.85
N LEU A 117 -6.75 2.10 -13.21
CA LEU A 117 -6.68 0.92 -12.34
C LEU A 117 -5.23 0.54 -11.99
N MET A 118 -4.31 0.69 -12.92
CA MET A 118 -2.89 0.48 -12.66
C MET A 118 -2.29 1.55 -11.75
N ASP A 119 -2.72 2.80 -11.90
CA ASP A 119 -2.31 3.90 -11.02
C ASP A 119 -2.79 3.66 -9.59
N GLU A 120 -4.06 3.29 -9.44
CA GLU A 120 -4.66 2.91 -8.15
C GLU A 120 -3.94 1.71 -7.53
N LEU A 121 -3.57 0.71 -8.32
CA LEU A 121 -2.80 -0.45 -7.86
C LEU A 121 -1.37 -0.06 -7.43
N GLN A 122 -0.73 0.86 -8.15
CA GLN A 122 0.58 1.39 -7.80
C GLN A 122 0.52 2.23 -6.51
N ASP A 123 -0.50 3.04 -6.33
CA ASP A 123 -0.72 3.83 -5.12
C ASP A 123 -1.06 2.95 -3.92
N ALA A 124 -1.87 1.90 -4.10
CA ALA A 124 -2.11 0.88 -3.08
C ALA A 124 -0.80 0.22 -2.63
N SER A 125 0.10 -0.09 -3.56
CA SER A 125 1.42 -0.65 -3.24
C SER A 125 2.31 0.31 -2.42
N ARG A 126 2.11 1.63 -2.57
CA ARG A 126 2.81 2.68 -1.83
C ARG A 126 2.18 2.97 -0.46
N LEU A 127 0.85 2.83 -0.34
CA LEU A 127 0.07 2.92 0.90
C LEU A 127 0.58 1.95 1.97
N ASP A 128 0.79 0.69 1.60
CA ASP A 128 1.34 -0.35 2.49
C ASP A 128 2.73 -0.01 3.07
N HIS A 129 3.41 0.98 2.49
CA HIS A 129 4.73 1.44 2.90
C HIS A 129 4.73 2.81 3.59
N ASN A 130 3.56 3.41 3.85
CA ASN A 130 3.42 4.75 4.43
C ASN A 130 4.12 5.85 3.60
N LYS A 131 4.20 5.67 2.26
CA LYS A 131 5.00 6.52 1.34
C LYS A 131 4.16 7.45 0.44
N LEU A 132 2.91 7.73 0.79
CA LEU A 132 2.13 8.72 0.04
C LEU A 132 2.56 10.14 0.43
N ALA A 133 3.40 10.72 -0.42
CA ALA A 133 3.60 12.15 -0.45
C ALA A 133 2.46 12.75 -1.28
N ILE A 134 1.58 13.51 -0.64
CA ILE A 134 0.60 14.33 -1.34
C ILE A 134 1.37 15.47 -1.99
N ALA A 135 1.35 15.52 -3.32
CA ALA A 135 1.89 16.62 -4.10
C ALA A 135 0.73 17.54 -4.50
N PRO A 136 0.48 18.65 -3.77
CA PRO A 136 -0.58 19.58 -4.14
C PRO A 136 -0.23 20.22 -5.49
N VAL A 137 -1.21 20.24 -6.39
CA VAL A 137 -1.12 20.91 -7.70
C VAL A 137 -2.26 21.92 -7.77
N ASP A 138 -1.96 23.13 -8.25
CA ASP A 138 -2.99 24.14 -8.53
C ASP A 138 -3.85 23.69 -9.72
N THR A 139 -5.02 23.16 -9.41
CA THR A 139 -5.98 22.67 -10.41
C THR A 139 -7.23 23.55 -10.39
N ALA A 140 -7.70 23.97 -11.56
CA ALA A 140 -8.96 24.68 -11.69
C ALA A 140 -10.11 23.77 -11.24
N LEU A 141 -10.85 24.20 -10.22
CA LEU A 141 -11.94 23.42 -9.60
C LEU A 141 -12.99 22.95 -10.62
N ASN A 142 -13.26 23.78 -11.63
CA ASN A 142 -14.20 23.44 -12.70
C ASN A 142 -13.70 22.25 -13.52
N GLY A 143 -12.40 22.19 -13.86
CA GLY A 143 -11.83 21.07 -14.61
C GLY A 143 -11.87 19.76 -13.81
N ALA A 144 -11.56 19.83 -12.51
CA ALA A 144 -11.68 18.65 -11.64
C ALA A 144 -13.14 18.17 -11.47
N LEU A 145 -14.10 19.10 -11.51
CA LEU A 145 -15.52 18.78 -11.44
C LEU A 145 -16.01 18.13 -12.75
N ASP A 146 -15.58 18.67 -13.90
CA ASP A 146 -15.91 18.10 -15.22
C ASP A 146 -15.37 16.67 -15.36
N ASP A 147 -14.13 16.42 -14.93
CA ASP A 147 -13.52 15.08 -14.92
C ASP A 147 -14.29 14.10 -14.01
N ALA A 148 -14.71 14.57 -12.83
CA ALA A 148 -15.49 13.77 -11.89
C ALA A 148 -16.89 13.46 -12.43
N LEU A 149 -17.53 14.39 -13.14
CA LEU A 149 -18.84 14.20 -13.73
C LEU A 149 -18.79 13.25 -14.92
N ALA A 150 -17.78 13.37 -15.78
CA ALA A 150 -17.55 12.42 -16.88
C ALA A 150 -17.35 10.99 -16.36
N PHE A 151 -16.64 10.82 -15.24
CA PHE A 151 -16.44 9.52 -14.59
C PHE A 151 -17.74 8.91 -14.02
N VAL A 152 -18.67 9.74 -13.55
CA VAL A 152 -19.95 9.29 -12.97
C VAL A 152 -21.00 9.06 -14.06
N GLU A 153 -20.94 9.79 -15.18
CA GLU A 153 -21.85 9.62 -16.33
C GLU A 153 -21.79 8.23 -16.95
N GLU A 154 -20.59 7.64 -17.05
CA GLU A 154 -20.40 6.27 -17.56
C GLU A 154 -21.17 5.24 -16.71
N ARG A 155 -21.18 5.42 -15.38
CA ARG A 155 -21.96 4.57 -14.44
C ARG A 155 -23.43 4.94 -14.35
N ARG A 156 -23.80 6.17 -14.73
CA ARG A 156 -25.19 6.66 -14.74
C ARG A 156 -25.99 5.99 -15.85
N LEU A 157 -25.40 5.85 -17.03
CA LEU A 157 -26.03 5.24 -18.21
C LEU A 157 -26.38 3.76 -17.96
N GLU A 158 -25.56 3.02 -17.21
CA GLU A 158 -25.83 1.62 -16.85
C GLU A 158 -26.94 1.43 -15.81
N ARG A 159 -27.29 2.46 -15.03
CA ARG A 159 -28.20 2.34 -13.87
C ARG A 159 -29.42 3.27 -13.90
N HIS A 160 -29.63 4.04 -14.96
CA HIS A 160 -30.74 4.99 -15.12
C HIS A 160 -30.91 5.97 -13.95
N HIS A 161 -29.83 6.36 -13.27
CA HIS A 161 -29.91 7.30 -12.16
C HIS A 161 -29.94 8.75 -12.66
N THR A 162 -30.67 9.63 -11.99
CA THR A 162 -30.65 11.07 -12.28
C THR A 162 -29.61 11.74 -11.38
N LEU A 163 -28.56 12.32 -11.99
CA LEU A 163 -27.56 13.10 -11.27
C LEU A 163 -27.93 14.59 -11.37
N SER A 164 -28.06 15.26 -10.22
CA SER A 164 -28.25 16.70 -10.13
C SER A 164 -27.05 17.30 -9.41
N VAL A 165 -26.35 18.22 -10.05
CA VAL A 165 -25.18 18.89 -9.51
C VAL A 165 -25.58 20.32 -9.18
N SER A 166 -25.65 20.63 -7.90
CA SER A 166 -25.77 22.01 -7.41
C SER A 166 -24.53 22.31 -6.59
N ALA A 167 -23.65 23.14 -7.14
CA ALA A 167 -22.42 23.55 -6.46
C ALA A 167 -22.59 24.99 -5.94
N PRO A 168 -22.79 25.21 -4.62
CA PRO A 168 -22.57 26.51 -4.03
C PRO A 168 -21.07 26.71 -3.73
N PRO A 169 -20.56 27.95 -3.71
CA PRO A 169 -19.17 28.28 -3.34
C PRO A 169 -18.76 27.74 -1.96
N GLU A 170 -19.74 27.43 -1.13
CA GLU A 170 -19.63 27.02 0.28
C GLU A 170 -19.39 25.51 0.47
N GLY A 171 -19.46 24.69 -0.59
CA GLY A 171 -19.24 23.23 -0.50
C GLY A 171 -17.85 22.84 0.01
N ILE A 172 -16.87 23.74 -0.15
CA ILE A 172 -15.51 23.59 0.38
C ILE A 172 -15.50 23.68 1.91
N ALA A 173 -16.37 24.50 2.52
CA ALA A 173 -16.46 24.63 3.97
C ALA A 173 -16.97 23.34 4.63
N ASN A 174 -17.86 22.58 3.99
CA ASN A 174 -18.34 21.30 4.52
C ASN A 174 -17.30 20.18 4.40
N LEU A 175 -16.53 20.15 3.32
CA LEU A 175 -15.42 19.18 3.16
C LEU A 175 -14.25 19.53 4.09
N LEU A 176 -13.93 20.81 4.29
CA LEU A 176 -12.93 21.27 5.26
C LEU A 176 -13.41 21.09 6.71
N SER A 177 -14.70 21.30 6.99
CA SER A 177 -15.32 21.03 8.29
C SER A 177 -15.27 19.53 8.62
N ASN A 178 -15.55 18.66 7.65
CA ASN A 178 -15.37 17.22 7.82
C ASN A 178 -13.89 16.84 7.98
N ALA A 179 -12.98 17.45 7.23
CA ALA A 179 -11.54 17.23 7.41
C ALA A 179 -11.07 17.64 8.82
N GLY A 180 -11.55 18.76 9.36
CA GLY A 180 -11.24 19.19 10.73
C GLY A 180 -11.88 18.32 11.82
N ARG A 181 -13.01 17.69 11.54
CA ARG A 181 -13.75 16.84 12.50
C ARG A 181 -13.23 15.40 12.55
N TYR A 182 -12.59 14.91 11.49
CA TYR A 182 -12.12 13.52 11.36
C TYR A 182 -10.59 13.35 11.29
N THR A 183 -9.83 14.45 11.34
CA THR A 183 -8.37 14.36 11.55
C THR A 183 -8.11 14.22 13.05
N PRO A 184 -7.56 13.09 13.55
CA PRO A 184 -7.18 12.99 14.94
C PRO A 184 -6.05 13.99 15.22
N GLN A 185 -6.12 14.62 16.39
CA GLN A 185 -5.08 15.54 16.83
C GLN A 185 -3.78 14.75 17.08
N GLY A 186 -2.65 15.37 16.74
CA GLY A 186 -1.41 15.02 17.44
C GLY A 186 -1.58 15.25 18.93
#